data_AF-A0A9D2E284-F1
#
_entry.id   AF-A0A9D2E284-F1
#
_cell.length_a   1.000
_cell.length_b   1.000
_cell.length_c   1.000
_cell.angle_alpha   90.00
_cell.angle_beta   90.00
_cell.angle_gamma   90.00
#
_symmetry.space_group_name_H-M   'P 1'
#
loop_
_entity.id
_entity.type
_entity.pdbx_description
1 polymer ?
#
loop_
_entity_poly.entity_id
_entity_poly.type
_entity_poly.pdbx_seq_one_letter_code
_entity_poly.pdbx_strand_id
1 'polypeptide(L)'
;MSINISDKIRLIDAYAEALSYTFSQPVFNIQRIGELKRDIFEKTKAPQEEEPKPALDEEENAIGQIEFKQRIGDCYLLSVIYALSRNKDGQKVLENIIKFDEEGDYIVKFHNYDEVKVSEKELEENTFSEGDRIVQLLEYAFGKARNEKLYQNNLSIEDALSDGWQSVTINDICGWKADEITPLPDVKNRVFSHYFDKLAPDRSKVIILAETDDSTNYKQTVNGEEYYFCDEDLKFPASHSFIITDIDSENKMVSVVDPHDTKEKKYTISYDRFSDIFSALIISAPSREISNSKKK
;
A
#
# COMPACT_ATOMS: atom_id res chain seq x y z
N MET A 1 1.53 52.37 -6.76
CA MET A 1 2.48 51.68 -5.87
C MET A 1 2.77 50.32 -6.48
N SER A 2 3.99 50.09 -6.96
CA SER A 2 4.43 48.81 -7.51
C SER A 2 4.98 47.93 -6.38
N ILE A 3 4.34 46.79 -6.13
CA ILE A 3 4.83 45.80 -5.15
C ILE A 3 6.11 45.17 -5.72
N ASN A 4 7.19 45.18 -4.93
CA ASN A 4 8.48 44.61 -5.31
C ASN A 4 8.34 43.09 -5.53
N ILE A 5 9.02 42.56 -6.55
CA ILE A 5 9.00 41.14 -6.90
C ILE A 5 9.40 40.25 -5.71
N SER A 6 10.30 40.73 -4.85
CA SER A 6 10.68 40.08 -3.58
C SER A 6 9.48 39.84 -2.65
N ASP A 7 8.56 40.80 -2.56
CA ASP A 7 7.39 40.71 -1.68
C ASP A 7 6.33 39.77 -2.26
N LYS A 8 6.27 39.63 -3.60
CA LYS A 8 5.40 38.64 -4.26
C LYS A 8 5.89 37.20 -4.02
N ILE A 9 7.20 36.98 -4.06
CA ILE A 9 7.78 35.65 -3.81
C ILE A 9 7.52 35.23 -2.36
N ARG A 10 7.75 36.13 -1.39
CA ARG A 10 7.42 35.86 0.02
C ARG A 10 5.93 35.58 0.26
N LEU A 11 5.04 36.24 -0.49
CA LEU A 11 3.61 35.99 -0.38
C LEU A 11 3.22 34.62 -0.92
N ILE A 12 3.90 34.15 -1.99
CA ILE A 12 3.69 32.83 -2.59
C ILE A 12 4.21 31.73 -1.65
N ASP A 13 5.40 31.92 -1.06
CA ASP A 13 5.96 30.96 -0.11
C ASP A 13 5.09 30.83 1.15
N ALA A 14 4.60 31.96 1.69
CA ALA A 14 3.67 31.95 2.82
C ALA A 14 2.32 31.30 2.47
N TYR A 15 1.87 31.40 1.21
CA TYR A 15 0.65 30.73 0.74
C TYR A 15 0.85 29.22 0.58
N ALA A 16 2.01 28.79 0.07
CA ALA A 16 2.38 27.39 -0.05
C ALA A 16 2.54 26.71 1.33
N GLU A 17 3.14 27.42 2.30
CA GLU A 17 3.29 26.94 3.66
C GLU A 17 1.93 26.84 4.38
N ALA A 18 1.05 27.83 4.19
CA ALA A 18 -0.32 27.82 4.71
C ALA A 18 -1.17 26.70 4.08
N LEU A 19 -1.00 26.43 2.78
CA LEU A 19 -1.66 25.30 2.09
C LEU A 19 -1.16 23.95 2.63
N SER A 20 0.14 23.79 2.89
CA SER A 20 0.66 22.56 3.54
C SER A 20 0.10 22.35 4.96
N TYR A 21 -0.27 23.44 5.64
CA TYR A 21 -0.86 23.41 6.98
C TYR A 21 -2.38 23.21 6.96
N THR A 22 -3.08 23.51 5.86
CA THR A 22 -4.54 23.33 5.74
C THR A 22 -4.95 21.97 5.21
N PHE A 23 -4.05 21.23 4.56
CA PHE A 23 -4.30 19.86 4.10
C PHE A 23 -3.87 18.76 5.09
N SER A 24 -3.41 19.11 6.30
CA SER A 24 -2.83 18.15 7.26
C SER A 24 -3.71 17.77 8.46
N GLN A 25 -5.01 18.12 8.51
CA GLN A 25 -5.93 17.66 9.57
C GLN A 25 -7.38 17.64 9.05
N PRO A 26 -8.12 16.50 9.10
CA PRO A 26 -9.05 16.34 10.23
C PRO A 26 -9.45 14.87 10.56
N VAL A 27 -8.87 14.21 11.58
CA VAL A 27 -9.57 13.11 12.31
C VAL A 27 -9.13 13.00 13.78
N PHE A 28 -9.20 14.08 14.56
CA PHE A 28 -9.15 13.97 16.02
C PHE A 28 -10.57 13.91 16.59
N ASN A 29 -11.17 12.71 16.68
CA ASN A 29 -12.20 12.41 17.70
C ASN A 29 -12.66 10.94 17.86
N ILE A 30 -12.09 9.94 17.18
CA ILE A 30 -12.55 8.54 17.30
C ILE A 30 -11.70 7.69 18.28
N GLN A 31 -10.42 8.02 18.49
CA GLN A 31 -9.49 7.22 19.31
C GLN A 31 -9.86 7.10 20.81
N ARG A 32 -10.64 8.03 21.38
CA ARG A 32 -10.86 8.07 22.84
C ARG A 32 -11.89 7.08 23.39
N ILE A 33 -12.65 6.38 22.53
CA ILE A 33 -13.68 5.39 22.95
C ILE A 33 -13.14 3.95 22.90
N GLY A 34 -12.09 3.68 22.12
CA GLY A 34 -11.46 2.35 22.02
C GLY A 34 -10.60 1.98 23.23
N GLU A 35 -9.84 2.94 23.76
CA GLU A 35 -8.89 2.72 24.86
C GLU A 35 -9.55 2.28 26.17
N LEU A 36 -10.80 2.72 26.43
CA LEU A 36 -11.52 2.39 27.67
C LEU A 36 -12.05 0.96 27.74
N LYS A 37 -12.12 0.23 26.61
CA LYS A 37 -12.61 -1.17 26.59
C LYS A 37 -11.51 -2.21 26.73
N ARG A 38 -10.27 -1.90 26.30
CA ARG A 38 -9.10 -2.79 26.43
C ARG A 38 -8.66 -2.98 27.88
N ASP A 39 -8.68 -1.90 28.65
CA ASP A 39 -8.18 -1.87 30.05
C ASP A 39 -8.97 -2.75 31.04
N ILE A 40 -10.19 -3.14 30.68
CA ILE A 40 -11.06 -4.02 31.49
C ILE A 40 -10.87 -5.50 31.13
N PHE A 41 -10.45 -5.81 29.89
CA PHE A 41 -10.31 -7.18 29.42
C PHE A 41 -8.97 -7.82 29.85
N GLU A 42 -7.89 -7.05 29.83
CA GLU A 42 -6.53 -7.57 30.13
C GLU A 42 -6.30 -7.91 31.61
N LYS A 43 -7.06 -7.32 32.54
CA LYS A 43 -6.88 -7.54 33.99
C LYS A 43 -7.40 -8.89 34.50
N THR A 44 -7.87 -9.80 33.64
CA THR A 44 -8.52 -11.06 34.07
C THR A 44 -7.92 -12.34 33.49
N LYS A 45 -6.87 -12.28 32.67
CA LYS A 45 -6.27 -13.49 32.08
C LYS A 45 -5.14 -14.02 32.96
N ALA A 46 -5.29 -15.25 33.47
CA ALA A 46 -4.21 -15.97 34.15
C ALA A 46 -3.15 -16.44 33.12
N PRO A 47 -1.86 -16.44 33.47
CA PRO A 47 -0.80 -16.85 32.56
C PRO A 47 -0.86 -18.36 32.33
N GLN A 48 -0.94 -18.78 31.07
CA GLN A 48 -0.74 -20.16 30.67
C GLN A 48 0.71 -20.35 30.22
N GLU A 49 1.27 -21.49 30.58
CA GLU A 49 2.59 -21.97 30.19
C GLU A 49 2.59 -22.22 28.67
N GLU A 50 3.41 -21.49 27.91
CA GLU A 50 3.46 -21.60 26.45
C GLU A 50 4.33 -22.79 26.02
N GLU A 51 3.71 -23.72 25.29
CA GLU A 51 4.43 -24.71 24.48
C GLU A 51 5.11 -24.01 23.29
N PRO A 52 6.26 -24.52 22.80
CA PRO A 52 6.98 -23.93 21.68
C PRO A 52 6.11 -23.86 20.42
N LYS A 53 5.84 -22.64 19.93
CA LYS A 53 5.07 -22.37 18.71
C LYS A 53 5.78 -22.97 17.48
N PRO A 54 5.06 -23.63 16.57
CA PRO A 54 5.63 -24.15 15.33
C PRO A 54 6.11 -23.00 14.43
N ALA A 55 7.19 -23.25 13.68
CA ALA A 55 7.58 -22.43 12.54
C ALA A 55 6.37 -22.24 11.60
N LEU A 56 6.24 -21.08 10.94
CA LEU A 56 5.22 -20.83 9.91
C LEU A 56 5.01 -22.10 9.08
N ASP A 57 3.88 -22.78 9.27
CA ASP A 57 3.62 -24.08 8.63
C ASP A 57 3.75 -23.89 7.11
N GLU A 58 4.71 -24.60 6.50
CA GLU A 58 5.11 -24.45 5.08
C GLU A 58 3.93 -24.64 4.09
N GLU A 59 2.80 -25.20 4.54
CA GLU A 59 1.61 -25.43 3.73
C GLU A 59 0.54 -24.32 3.80
N GLU A 60 0.47 -23.49 4.85
CA GLU A 60 -0.67 -22.56 5.06
C GLU A 60 -0.39 -21.10 4.66
N ASN A 61 0.85 -20.71 4.33
CA ASN A 61 1.16 -19.32 3.95
C ASN A 61 2.21 -19.24 2.82
N ALA A 62 1.96 -19.92 1.69
CA ALA A 62 2.80 -19.69 0.51
C ALA A 62 2.68 -18.22 0.10
N ILE A 63 3.78 -17.47 0.16
CA ILE A 63 3.86 -16.04 -0.21
C ILE A 63 3.20 -15.75 -1.57
N GLY A 64 3.06 -16.75 -2.45
CA GLY A 64 2.34 -16.63 -3.72
C GLY A 64 0.80 -16.53 -3.66
N GLN A 65 0.17 -16.78 -2.52
CA GLN A 65 -1.29 -16.96 -2.41
C GLN A 65 -1.93 -16.13 -1.30
N ILE A 66 -1.33 -14.98 -0.96
CA ILE A 66 -1.85 -14.20 0.16
C ILE A 66 -3.27 -13.67 -0.09
N GLU A 67 -4.12 -13.74 0.92
CA GLU A 67 -5.46 -13.17 1.01
C GLU A 67 -5.59 -12.30 2.27
N PHE A 68 -6.11 -11.08 2.12
CA PHE A 68 -6.33 -10.17 3.24
C PHE A 68 -7.46 -9.17 3.01
N LYS A 69 -7.83 -8.45 4.08
CA LYS A 69 -8.73 -7.29 4.08
C LYS A 69 -8.08 -6.12 4.81
N GLN A 70 -7.92 -4.99 4.12
CA GLN A 70 -7.46 -3.74 4.71
C GLN A 70 -8.46 -3.20 5.74
N ARG A 71 -7.97 -2.63 6.86
CA ARG A 71 -8.82 -1.92 7.84
C ARG A 71 -8.46 -0.45 8.04
N ILE A 72 -7.26 -0.01 7.65
CA ILE A 72 -6.80 1.39 7.82
C ILE A 72 -6.44 2.01 6.47
N GLY A 73 -6.01 3.27 6.42
CA GLY A 73 -5.74 4.03 5.18
C GLY A 73 -4.42 3.72 4.45
N ASP A 74 -3.98 2.47 4.38
CA ASP A 74 -2.65 2.08 3.85
C ASP A 74 -2.72 1.27 2.54
N CYS A 75 -3.73 1.51 1.72
CA CYS A 75 -3.97 0.76 0.48
C CYS A 75 -2.77 0.74 -0.48
N TYR A 76 -1.94 1.79 -0.47
CA TYR A 76 -0.70 1.87 -1.24
C TYR A 76 0.27 0.75 -0.85
N LEU A 77 0.43 0.47 0.46
CA LEU A 77 1.33 -0.54 0.99
C LEU A 77 0.81 -1.94 0.70
N LEU A 78 -0.44 -2.19 1.07
CA LEU A 78 -1.06 -3.49 0.88
C LEU A 78 -1.15 -3.88 -0.59
N SER A 79 -1.40 -2.91 -1.48
CA SER A 79 -1.33 -3.14 -2.93
C SER A 79 0.06 -3.58 -3.40
N VAL A 80 1.12 -2.96 -2.88
CA VAL A 80 2.51 -3.34 -3.22
C VAL A 80 2.82 -4.74 -2.70
N ILE A 81 2.50 -5.05 -1.44
CA ILE A 81 2.71 -6.38 -0.85
C ILE A 81 1.98 -7.44 -1.69
N TYR A 82 0.70 -7.20 -2.01
CA TYR A 82 -0.08 -8.12 -2.85
C TYR A 82 0.53 -8.27 -4.24
N ALA A 83 0.93 -7.19 -4.91
CA ALA A 83 1.52 -7.28 -6.23
C ALA A 83 2.87 -8.02 -6.24
N LEU A 84 3.72 -7.80 -5.23
CA LEU A 84 4.98 -8.52 -5.06
C LEU A 84 4.73 -10.01 -4.82
N SER A 85 3.75 -10.35 -3.99
CA SER A 85 3.35 -11.72 -3.70
C SER A 85 2.96 -12.50 -4.96
N ARG A 86 2.39 -11.83 -5.97
CA ARG A 86 1.95 -12.46 -7.23
C ARG A 86 3.04 -12.48 -8.31
N ASN A 87 4.16 -11.82 -8.08
CA ASN A 87 5.29 -11.75 -9.01
C ASN A 87 6.43 -12.66 -8.53
N LYS A 88 7.00 -13.50 -9.40
CA LYS A 88 8.04 -14.48 -8.99
C LYS A 88 9.29 -13.85 -8.37
N ASP A 89 9.71 -12.69 -8.86
CA ASP A 89 10.87 -11.99 -8.27
C ASP A 89 10.46 -11.19 -7.04
N GLY A 90 9.20 -10.71 -6.99
CA GLY A 90 8.62 -10.10 -5.81
C GLY A 90 8.48 -11.07 -4.63
N GLN A 91 8.06 -12.31 -4.90
CA GLN A 91 8.01 -13.39 -3.90
C GLN A 91 9.36 -13.59 -3.22
N LYS A 92 10.45 -13.67 -4.01
CA LYS A 92 11.81 -13.77 -3.48
C LYS A 92 12.18 -12.57 -2.63
N VAL A 93 11.73 -11.36 -2.99
CA VAL A 93 11.97 -10.20 -2.13
C VAL A 93 11.27 -10.39 -0.78
N LEU A 94 9.99 -10.73 -0.78
CA LEU A 94 9.21 -10.94 0.44
C LEU A 94 9.78 -12.07 1.33
N GLU A 95 10.28 -13.14 0.71
CA GLU A 95 11.00 -14.22 1.41
C GLU A 95 12.29 -13.72 2.07
N ASN A 96 13.05 -12.84 1.40
CA ASN A 96 14.36 -12.40 1.88
C ASN A 96 14.30 -11.29 2.94
N ILE A 97 13.22 -10.52 2.99
CA ILE A 97 13.07 -9.44 3.97
C ILE A 97 12.69 -9.96 5.36
N ILE A 98 12.20 -11.20 5.49
CA ILE A 98 11.78 -11.80 6.77
C ILE A 98 12.81 -12.85 7.21
N LYS A 99 13.26 -12.75 8.46
CA LYS A 99 14.09 -13.73 9.15
C LYS A 99 13.56 -13.98 10.55
N PHE A 100 14.13 -14.98 11.22
CA PHE A 100 13.87 -15.28 12.62
C PHE A 100 15.14 -15.15 13.43
N ASP A 101 15.03 -14.68 14.67
CA ASP A 101 16.12 -14.74 15.63
C ASP A 101 16.08 -16.02 16.48
N GLU A 102 16.98 -16.13 17.47
CA GLU A 102 17.07 -17.30 18.36
C GLU A 102 15.86 -17.45 19.30
N GLU A 103 15.11 -16.38 19.53
CA GLU A 103 13.92 -16.35 20.40
C GLU A 103 12.65 -16.68 19.61
N GLY A 104 12.74 -16.77 18.28
CA GLY A 104 11.60 -17.02 17.39
C GLY A 104 10.85 -15.75 16.98
N ASP A 105 11.38 -14.57 17.30
CA ASP A 105 10.80 -13.31 16.86
C ASP A 105 11.17 -13.01 15.40
N TYR A 106 10.33 -12.23 14.72
CA TYR A 106 10.56 -11.84 13.34
C TYR A 106 11.57 -10.71 13.26
N ILE A 107 12.51 -10.83 12.36
CA ILE A 107 13.48 -9.80 11.99
C ILE A 107 13.18 -9.39 10.55
N VAL A 108 12.71 -8.16 10.37
CA VAL A 108 12.27 -7.64 9.07
C VAL A 108 13.19 -6.52 8.60
N LYS A 109 13.69 -6.62 7.36
CA LYS A 109 14.57 -5.60 6.77
C LYS A 109 14.12 -5.21 5.36
N PHE A 110 13.59 -4.00 5.25
CA PHE A 110 13.26 -3.38 3.97
C PHE A 110 14.49 -2.73 3.31
N HIS A 111 14.41 -2.40 2.02
CA HIS A 111 15.53 -1.83 1.27
C HIS A 111 16.03 -0.51 1.85
N ASN A 112 15.10 0.42 2.13
CA ASN A 112 15.44 1.76 2.59
C ASN A 112 15.31 1.94 4.10
N TYR A 113 14.97 0.92 4.88
CA TYR A 113 14.80 1.06 6.32
C TYR A 113 15.81 0.23 7.09
N ASP A 114 16.02 0.63 8.33
CA ASP A 114 16.77 -0.18 9.28
C ASP A 114 15.97 -1.45 9.62
N GLU A 115 16.69 -2.44 10.10
CA GLU A 115 16.11 -3.72 10.50
C GLU A 115 15.26 -3.53 11.76
N VAL A 116 14.06 -4.10 11.77
CA VAL A 116 13.14 -4.07 12.91
C VAL A 116 12.86 -5.48 13.40
N LYS A 117 12.83 -5.62 14.73
CA LYS A 117 12.37 -6.84 15.42
C LYS A 117 10.88 -6.71 15.73
N VAL A 118 10.10 -7.76 15.47
CA VAL A 118 8.66 -7.83 15.71
C VAL A 118 8.34 -9.14 16.40
N SER A 119 7.70 -9.06 17.56
CA SER A 119 7.24 -10.21 18.32
C SER A 119 5.82 -10.62 17.94
N GLU A 120 5.47 -11.88 18.20
CA GLU A 120 4.09 -12.38 18.05
C GLU A 120 3.08 -11.56 18.86
N LYS A 121 3.47 -11.17 20.08
CA LYS A 121 2.65 -10.35 20.97
C LYS A 121 2.31 -9.00 20.34
N GLU A 122 3.30 -8.32 19.75
CA GLU A 122 3.06 -7.04 19.06
C GLU A 122 2.03 -7.20 17.92
N LEU A 123 2.10 -8.30 17.17
CA LEU A 123 1.16 -8.59 16.09
C LEU A 123 -0.23 -9.02 16.56
N GLU A 124 -0.37 -9.57 17.77
CA GLU A 124 -1.67 -9.87 18.39
C GLU A 124 -2.35 -8.59 18.93
N GLU A 125 -1.56 -7.64 19.42
CA GLU A 125 -2.05 -6.36 19.97
C GLU A 125 -2.38 -5.32 18.88
N ASN A 126 -1.76 -5.45 17.70
CA ASN A 126 -1.84 -4.50 16.60
C ASN A 126 -2.23 -5.18 15.29
N THR A 127 -3.50 -5.04 14.90
CA THR A 127 -4.05 -5.66 13.70
C THR A 127 -4.66 -4.61 12.78
N PHE A 128 -3.90 -4.22 11.74
CA PHE A 128 -4.28 -3.20 10.75
C PHE A 128 -4.91 -3.80 9.48
N SER A 129 -4.71 -5.10 9.26
CA SER A 129 -5.38 -5.92 8.24
C SER A 129 -5.87 -7.26 8.80
N GLU A 130 -6.87 -7.86 8.17
CA GLU A 130 -7.33 -9.23 8.43
C GLU A 130 -6.76 -10.19 7.38
N GLY A 131 -6.58 -11.47 7.72
CA GLY A 131 -6.15 -12.50 6.76
C GLY A 131 -4.79 -13.06 7.13
N ASP A 132 -3.94 -13.26 6.12
CA ASP A 132 -2.68 -13.98 6.31
C ASP A 132 -1.70 -13.27 7.22
N ARG A 133 -1.06 -14.08 8.08
CA ARG A 133 -0.17 -13.59 9.14
C ARG A 133 1.03 -12.82 8.58
N ILE A 134 1.54 -13.25 7.43
CA ILE A 134 2.67 -12.58 6.77
C ILE A 134 2.33 -11.16 6.32
N VAL A 135 1.08 -10.88 5.95
CA VAL A 135 0.64 -9.54 5.56
C VAL A 135 0.63 -8.64 6.78
N GLN A 136 0.03 -9.10 7.88
CA GLN A 136 0.01 -8.39 9.16
C GLN A 136 1.43 -8.09 9.66
N LEU A 137 2.34 -9.07 9.55
CA LEU A 137 3.75 -8.89 9.89
C LEU A 137 4.40 -7.79 9.06
N LEU A 138 4.27 -7.86 7.74
CA LEU A 138 4.91 -6.90 6.83
C LEU A 138 4.33 -5.49 7.00
N GLU A 139 3.02 -5.37 7.16
CA GLU A 139 2.31 -4.11 7.43
C GLU A 139 2.79 -3.46 8.73
N TYR A 140 2.79 -4.22 9.83
CA TYR A 140 3.26 -3.75 11.13
C TYR A 140 4.75 -3.37 11.11
N ALA A 141 5.59 -4.24 10.56
CA ALA A 141 7.02 -4.01 10.45
C ALA A 141 7.34 -2.78 9.60
N PHE A 142 6.63 -2.57 8.49
CA PHE A 142 6.81 -1.40 7.64
C PHE A 142 6.46 -0.11 8.39
N GLY A 143 5.31 -0.09 9.06
CA GLY A 143 4.90 1.04 9.90
C GLY A 143 5.90 1.31 11.02
N LYS A 144 6.42 0.28 11.69
CA LYS A 144 7.46 0.39 12.73
C LYS A 144 8.76 0.99 12.20
N ALA A 145 9.29 0.44 11.10
CA ALA A 145 10.53 0.90 10.50
C ALA A 145 10.41 2.33 9.96
N ARG A 146 9.25 2.67 9.38
CA ARG A 146 8.94 4.01 8.91
C ARG A 146 8.81 5.01 10.07
N ASN A 147 8.13 4.64 11.15
CA ASN A 147 7.98 5.46 12.35
C ASN A 147 9.34 5.78 12.99
N GLU A 148 10.20 4.78 13.11
CA GLU A 148 11.55 4.95 13.62
C GLU A 148 12.37 5.91 12.74
N LYS A 149 12.41 5.65 11.43
CA LYS A 149 13.28 6.40 10.51
C LYS A 149 12.81 7.82 10.22
N LEU A 150 11.51 7.99 9.91
CA LEU A 150 10.98 9.27 9.41
C LEU A 150 10.40 10.14 10.52
N TYR A 151 9.81 9.51 11.54
CA TYR A 151 9.05 10.21 12.57
C TYR A 151 9.72 10.15 13.94
N GLN A 152 10.89 9.49 14.07
CA GLN A 152 11.63 9.36 15.32
C GLN A 152 10.78 8.79 16.47
N ASN A 153 9.87 7.86 16.14
CA ASN A 153 8.91 7.24 17.06
C ASN A 153 7.91 8.22 17.69
N ASN A 154 7.59 9.33 17.02
CA ASN A 154 6.64 10.32 17.53
C ASN A 154 5.18 10.05 17.11
N LEU A 155 4.93 9.05 16.26
CA LEU A 155 3.60 8.67 15.80
C LEU A 155 3.20 7.28 16.32
N SER A 156 1.90 6.98 16.29
CA SER A 156 1.46 5.58 16.35
C SER A 156 1.85 4.86 15.04
N ILE A 157 1.86 3.53 15.05
CA ILE A 157 2.13 2.74 13.84
C ILE A 157 1.03 2.98 12.77
N GLU A 158 -0.23 3.09 13.19
CA GLU A 158 -1.36 3.42 12.31
C GLU A 158 -1.16 4.78 11.63
N ASP A 159 -0.81 5.82 12.40
CA ASP A 159 -0.58 7.15 11.85
C ASP A 159 0.63 7.17 10.90
N ALA A 160 1.70 6.41 11.22
CA ALA A 160 2.86 6.27 10.35
C ALA A 160 2.54 5.55 9.02
N LEU A 161 1.45 4.79 8.97
CA LEU A 161 0.96 4.10 7.77
C LEU A 161 -0.07 4.91 6.98
N SER A 162 -0.71 5.92 7.59
CA SER A 162 -1.92 6.60 7.07
C SER A 162 -1.77 7.39 5.76
N ASP A 163 -0.56 7.66 5.30
CA ASP A 163 -0.29 8.41 4.06
C ASP A 163 0.91 7.80 3.36
N GLY A 164 0.83 7.56 2.05
CA GLY A 164 1.93 6.99 1.29
C GLY A 164 1.66 6.87 -0.20
N TRP A 165 2.75 6.67 -0.94
CA TRP A 165 2.78 6.64 -2.39
C TRP A 165 3.31 5.28 -2.86
N GLN A 166 2.60 4.64 -3.77
CA GLN A 166 2.92 3.29 -4.24
C GLN A 166 4.34 3.22 -4.83
N SER A 167 4.75 4.24 -5.60
CA SER A 167 6.08 4.31 -6.22
C SER A 167 7.21 4.36 -5.18
N VAL A 168 7.01 5.11 -4.10
CA VAL A 168 7.94 5.20 -2.96
C VAL A 168 7.97 3.88 -2.20
N THR A 169 6.81 3.30 -1.91
CA THR A 169 6.71 2.03 -1.17
C THR A 169 7.32 0.86 -1.93
N ILE A 170 7.18 0.81 -3.26
CA ILE A 170 7.92 -0.15 -4.10
C ILE A 170 9.43 0.01 -3.86
N ASN A 171 9.95 1.23 -3.93
CA ASN A 171 11.37 1.46 -3.72
C ASN A 171 11.81 1.11 -2.29
N ASP A 172 11.00 1.45 -1.30
CA ASP A 172 11.31 1.20 0.10
C ASP A 172 11.34 -0.27 0.45
N ILE A 173 10.43 -1.07 -0.11
CA ILE A 173 10.37 -2.51 0.14
C ILE A 173 11.46 -3.24 -0.63
N CYS A 174 11.54 -3.05 -1.95
CA CYS A 174 12.33 -3.91 -2.83
C CYS A 174 13.48 -3.21 -3.57
N GLY A 175 13.64 -1.90 -3.41
CA GLY A 175 14.66 -1.12 -4.11
C GLY A 175 14.41 -0.96 -5.62
N TRP A 176 13.27 -1.42 -6.12
CA TRP A 176 12.93 -1.28 -7.53
C TRP A 176 12.54 0.17 -7.83
N LYS A 177 12.70 0.56 -9.08
CA LYS A 177 12.21 1.86 -9.56
C LYS A 177 10.83 1.66 -10.16
N ALA A 178 9.92 2.55 -9.81
CA ALA A 178 8.59 2.60 -10.39
C ALA A 178 8.50 3.77 -11.37
N ASP A 179 7.88 3.51 -12.52
CA ASP A 179 7.44 4.53 -13.46
C ASP A 179 5.96 4.83 -13.18
N GLU A 180 5.61 6.11 -13.12
CA GLU A 180 4.23 6.57 -12.94
C GLU A 180 3.72 7.23 -14.22
N ILE A 181 2.55 6.78 -14.67
CA ILE A 181 1.92 7.23 -15.91
C ILE A 181 0.58 7.89 -15.58
N THR A 182 0.56 9.21 -15.66
CA THR A 182 -0.62 10.04 -15.33
C THR A 182 -1.04 10.84 -16.58
N PRO A 183 -1.83 10.25 -17.49
CA PRO A 183 -2.21 10.90 -18.73
C PRO A 183 -3.22 12.02 -18.52
N LEU A 184 -3.23 12.99 -19.43
CA LEU A 184 -4.30 14.00 -19.48
C LEU A 184 -5.66 13.34 -19.80
N PRO A 185 -6.79 13.87 -19.29
CA PRO A 185 -8.10 13.24 -19.43
C PRO A 185 -8.50 12.91 -20.88
N ASP A 186 -8.19 13.78 -21.84
CA ASP A 186 -8.57 13.66 -23.25
C ASP A 186 -7.80 12.57 -24.01
N VAL A 187 -6.68 12.08 -23.46
CA VAL A 187 -5.84 11.05 -24.07
C VAL A 187 -5.69 9.80 -23.19
N LYS A 188 -6.35 9.78 -22.03
CA LYS A 188 -6.22 8.75 -20.99
C LYS A 188 -6.38 7.33 -21.54
N ASN A 189 -7.49 7.09 -22.26
CA ASN A 189 -7.75 5.79 -22.89
C ASN A 189 -6.65 5.36 -23.87
N ARG A 190 -6.24 6.25 -24.78
CA ARG A 190 -5.19 5.93 -25.75
C ARG A 190 -3.88 5.58 -25.06
N VAL A 191 -3.52 6.29 -23.99
CA VAL A 191 -2.28 6.05 -23.24
C VAL A 191 -2.35 4.73 -22.49
N PHE A 192 -3.40 4.49 -21.69
CA PHE A 192 -3.53 3.24 -20.94
C PHE A 192 -3.63 2.02 -21.86
N SER A 193 -4.44 2.08 -22.92
CA SER A 193 -4.52 1.03 -23.93
C SER A 193 -3.14 0.69 -24.52
N HIS A 194 -2.33 1.71 -24.85
CA HIS A 194 -0.97 1.49 -25.36
C HIS A 194 -0.08 0.77 -24.33
N TYR A 195 -0.14 1.15 -23.06
CA TYR A 195 0.64 0.50 -22.01
C TYR A 195 0.16 -0.94 -21.78
N PHE A 196 -1.13 -1.19 -21.73
CA PHE A 196 -1.65 -2.54 -21.55
C PHE A 196 -1.27 -3.48 -22.69
N ASP A 197 -1.38 -3.03 -23.95
CA ASP A 197 -0.96 -3.80 -25.12
C ASP A 197 0.54 -4.12 -25.08
N LYS A 198 1.36 -3.17 -24.60
CA LYS A 198 2.81 -3.34 -24.46
C LYS A 198 3.18 -4.28 -23.31
N LEU A 199 2.44 -4.22 -22.19
CA LEU A 199 2.76 -4.96 -20.97
C LEU A 199 2.18 -6.38 -20.97
N ALA A 200 1.10 -6.65 -21.69
CA ALA A 200 0.44 -7.95 -21.70
C ALA A 200 1.40 -9.14 -21.95
N PRO A 201 2.32 -9.11 -22.94
CA PRO A 201 3.23 -10.23 -23.19
C PRO A 201 4.23 -10.49 -22.05
N ASP A 202 4.56 -9.44 -21.28
CA ASP A 202 5.56 -9.46 -20.21
C ASP A 202 4.94 -9.28 -18.81
N ARG A 203 3.62 -9.44 -18.69
CA ARG A 203 2.84 -9.12 -17.49
C ARG A 203 3.39 -9.78 -16.22
N SER A 204 3.88 -11.01 -16.34
CA SER A 204 4.46 -11.79 -15.24
C SER A 204 5.83 -11.29 -14.75
N LYS A 205 6.49 -10.40 -15.49
CA LYS A 205 7.82 -9.84 -15.17
C LYS A 205 7.75 -8.49 -14.47
N VAL A 206 6.56 -7.91 -14.36
CA VAL A 206 6.32 -6.59 -13.80
C VAL A 206 5.26 -6.67 -12.71
N ILE A 207 5.27 -5.70 -11.81
CA ILE A 207 4.10 -5.36 -10.99
C ILE A 207 3.45 -4.11 -11.57
N ILE A 208 2.13 -4.08 -11.54
CA ILE A 208 1.35 -2.97 -12.08
C ILE A 208 0.26 -2.65 -11.06
N LEU A 209 0.25 -1.41 -10.62
CA LEU A 209 -0.77 -0.85 -9.73
C LEU A 209 -1.52 0.25 -10.48
N ALA A 210 -2.72 0.55 -10.01
CA ALA A 210 -3.55 1.60 -10.54
C ALA A 210 -4.08 2.46 -9.41
N GLU A 211 -4.28 3.74 -9.66
CA GLU A 211 -4.84 4.68 -8.70
C GLU A 211 -6.12 5.30 -9.25
N THR A 212 -7.14 5.36 -8.41
CA THR A 212 -8.38 6.06 -8.75
C THR A 212 -8.21 7.57 -8.62
N ASP A 213 -8.99 8.32 -9.39
CA ASP A 213 -8.94 9.79 -9.32
C ASP A 213 -9.41 10.31 -7.95
N ASP A 214 -8.86 11.44 -7.52
CA ASP A 214 -9.38 12.23 -6.39
C ASP A 214 -10.73 12.87 -6.72
N SER A 215 -11.04 12.99 -8.02
CA SER A 215 -12.30 13.56 -8.49
C SER A 215 -13.47 12.68 -8.06
N THR A 216 -14.20 13.14 -7.04
CA THR A 216 -15.37 12.47 -6.51
C THR A 216 -16.53 12.57 -7.49
N ASN A 217 -16.90 11.45 -8.12
CA ASN A 217 -18.09 11.42 -8.97
C ASN A 217 -19.35 11.10 -8.15
N TYR A 218 -19.20 10.33 -7.07
CA TYR A 218 -20.31 9.84 -6.27
C TYR A 218 -20.02 9.89 -4.76
N LYS A 219 -21.02 10.26 -3.99
CA LYS A 219 -20.98 10.35 -2.53
C LYS A 219 -22.09 9.52 -1.92
N GLN A 220 -21.73 8.62 -1.01
CA GLN A 220 -22.69 7.83 -0.24
C GLN A 220 -22.49 8.09 1.26
N THR A 221 -23.58 8.32 1.98
CA THR A 221 -23.54 8.39 3.45
C THR A 221 -24.02 7.07 4.05
N VAL A 222 -23.20 6.46 4.90
CA VAL A 222 -23.53 5.23 5.64
C VAL A 222 -23.29 5.48 7.11
N ASN A 223 -24.32 5.34 7.94
CA ASN A 223 -24.23 5.57 9.40
C ASN A 223 -23.66 6.95 9.81
N GLY A 224 -23.82 7.97 8.95
CA GLY A 224 -23.29 9.31 9.19
C GLY A 224 -21.86 9.53 8.69
N GLU A 225 -21.20 8.50 8.17
CA GLU A 225 -19.89 8.60 7.53
C GLU A 225 -20.06 8.77 6.02
N GLU A 226 -19.18 9.58 5.42
CA GLU A 226 -19.20 9.89 4.00
C GLU A 226 -18.16 9.07 3.26
N TYR A 227 -18.61 8.37 2.23
CA TYR A 227 -17.78 7.55 1.36
C TYR A 227 -17.82 8.14 -0.05
N TYR A 228 -16.66 8.21 -0.69
CA TYR A 228 -16.48 8.79 -2.01
C TYR A 228 -16.04 7.74 -3.00
N PHE A 229 -16.72 7.70 -4.15
CA PHE A 229 -16.49 6.70 -5.18
C PHE A 229 -16.30 7.35 -6.56
N CYS A 230 -15.44 6.75 -7.37
CA CYS A 230 -15.21 7.12 -8.77
C CYS A 230 -16.24 6.48 -9.70
N ASP A 231 -16.93 5.43 -9.24
CA ASP A 231 -17.83 4.57 -10.02
C ASP A 231 -19.09 4.25 -9.23
N GLU A 232 -20.28 4.47 -9.79
CA GLU A 232 -21.55 4.21 -9.11
C GLU A 232 -21.85 2.71 -8.99
N ASP A 233 -21.57 1.95 -10.06
CA ASP A 233 -21.96 0.56 -10.18
C ASP A 233 -21.05 -0.36 -9.36
N LEU A 234 -19.74 -0.17 -9.53
CA LEU A 234 -18.71 -0.97 -8.89
C LEU A 234 -18.26 -0.40 -7.54
N LYS A 235 -18.61 0.85 -7.23
CA LYS A 235 -18.25 1.54 -5.99
C LYS A 235 -16.75 1.54 -5.72
N PHE A 236 -15.96 1.87 -6.74
CA PHE A 236 -14.51 1.99 -6.57
C PHE A 236 -14.21 3.23 -5.73
N PRO A 237 -13.55 3.10 -4.56
CA PRO A 237 -13.19 4.24 -3.72
C PRO A 237 -12.32 5.25 -4.47
N ALA A 238 -12.51 6.53 -4.17
CA ALA A 238 -11.62 7.60 -4.64
C ALA A 238 -10.26 7.56 -3.90
N SER A 239 -9.22 8.12 -4.53
CA SER A 239 -7.87 8.21 -3.95
C SER A 239 -7.34 6.87 -3.42
N HIS A 240 -7.57 5.78 -4.17
CA HIS A 240 -7.32 4.42 -3.69
C HIS A 240 -6.45 3.63 -4.66
N SER A 241 -5.53 2.85 -4.10
CA SER A 241 -4.64 1.98 -4.85
C SER A 241 -5.30 0.62 -5.12
N PHE A 242 -5.17 0.15 -6.35
CA PHE A 242 -5.61 -1.17 -6.82
C PHE A 242 -4.44 -1.93 -7.43
N ILE A 243 -4.57 -3.25 -7.46
CA ILE A 243 -3.61 -4.14 -8.10
C ILE A 243 -4.15 -4.58 -9.45
N ILE A 244 -3.42 -4.33 -10.53
CA ILE A 244 -3.71 -4.98 -11.82
C ILE A 244 -3.13 -6.38 -11.73
N THR A 245 -3.95 -7.41 -11.93
CA THR A 245 -3.56 -8.82 -11.84
C THR A 245 -3.42 -9.48 -13.21
N ASP A 246 -4.25 -9.13 -14.17
CA ASP A 246 -4.21 -9.70 -15.52
C ASP A 246 -4.52 -8.65 -16.61
N ILE A 247 -4.04 -8.90 -17.82
CA ILE A 247 -4.26 -8.04 -18.99
C ILE A 247 -4.57 -8.91 -20.21
N ASP A 248 -5.81 -8.80 -20.69
CA ASP A 248 -6.25 -9.42 -21.94
C ASP A 248 -6.28 -8.35 -23.05
N SER A 249 -5.14 -8.23 -23.75
CA SER A 249 -4.97 -7.27 -24.86
C SER A 249 -5.76 -7.61 -26.12
N GLU A 250 -6.22 -8.86 -26.25
CA GLU A 250 -7.04 -9.30 -27.40
C GLU A 250 -8.48 -8.80 -27.22
N ASN A 251 -9.05 -9.02 -26.03
CA ASN A 251 -10.42 -8.59 -25.72
C ASN A 251 -10.49 -7.18 -25.11
N LYS A 252 -9.35 -6.49 -24.93
CA LYS A 252 -9.24 -5.17 -24.32
C LYS A 252 -9.83 -5.11 -22.90
N MET A 253 -9.49 -6.11 -22.10
CA MET A 253 -9.93 -6.25 -20.71
C MET A 253 -8.73 -6.25 -19.75
N VAL A 254 -8.96 -5.76 -18.53
CA VAL A 254 -7.98 -5.74 -17.45
C VAL A 254 -8.64 -6.24 -16.16
N SER A 255 -7.93 -7.08 -15.41
CA SER A 255 -8.40 -7.55 -14.10
C SER A 255 -7.73 -6.76 -12.98
N VAL A 256 -8.53 -6.22 -12.07
CA VAL A 256 -8.10 -5.41 -10.92
C VAL A 256 -8.58 -6.00 -9.60
N VAL A 257 -7.82 -5.79 -8.54
CA VAL A 257 -8.13 -6.22 -7.18
C VAL A 257 -8.08 -5.02 -6.24
N ASP A 258 -9.09 -4.90 -5.38
CA ASP A 258 -9.15 -3.89 -4.31
C ASP A 258 -8.54 -4.47 -3.01
N PRO A 259 -7.52 -3.85 -2.40
CA PRO A 259 -6.93 -4.31 -1.14
C PRO A 259 -7.89 -4.28 0.06
N HIS A 260 -9.05 -3.61 -0.03
CA HIS A 260 -10.10 -3.73 0.99
C HIS A 260 -10.58 -5.17 1.20
N ASP A 261 -10.56 -6.00 0.16
CA ASP A 261 -10.85 -7.43 0.27
C ASP A 261 -10.29 -8.16 -0.95
N THR A 262 -9.06 -8.66 -0.84
CA THR A 262 -8.37 -9.28 -1.98
C THR A 262 -8.99 -10.60 -2.40
N LYS A 263 -9.95 -11.14 -1.65
CA LYS A 263 -10.65 -12.37 -1.97
C LYS A 263 -11.90 -12.08 -2.80
N GLU A 264 -12.75 -11.19 -2.29
CA GLU A 264 -14.09 -10.95 -2.84
C GLU A 264 -14.14 -9.76 -3.82
N LYS A 265 -13.24 -8.78 -3.70
CA LYS A 265 -13.25 -7.57 -4.55
C LYS A 265 -12.28 -7.68 -5.72
N LYS A 266 -12.62 -8.58 -6.63
CA LYS A 266 -11.91 -8.81 -7.90
C LYS A 266 -12.82 -8.42 -9.06
N TYR A 267 -12.30 -7.64 -9.99
CA TYR A 267 -13.07 -7.11 -11.10
C TYR A 267 -12.33 -7.35 -12.41
N THR A 268 -13.08 -7.54 -13.49
CA THR A 268 -12.54 -7.54 -14.86
C THR A 268 -13.34 -6.54 -15.67
N ILE A 269 -12.68 -5.51 -16.18
CA ILE A 269 -13.29 -4.36 -16.83
C ILE A 269 -12.61 -4.05 -18.16
N SER A 270 -13.30 -3.34 -19.05
CA SER A 270 -12.73 -2.93 -20.33
C SER A 270 -11.67 -1.83 -20.15
N TYR A 271 -10.79 -1.66 -21.14
CA TYR A 271 -9.83 -0.54 -21.15
C TYR A 271 -10.51 0.82 -21.10
N ASP A 272 -11.63 0.97 -21.79
CA ASP A 272 -12.42 2.21 -21.77
C ASP A 272 -12.92 2.50 -20.34
N ARG A 273 -13.55 1.52 -19.68
CA ARG A 273 -14.06 1.70 -18.31
C ARG A 273 -12.93 1.90 -17.31
N PHE A 274 -11.80 1.19 -17.45
CA PHE A 274 -10.61 1.44 -16.65
C PHE A 274 -10.17 2.90 -16.82
N SER A 275 -10.12 3.39 -18.06
CA SER A 275 -9.68 4.74 -18.34
C SER A 275 -10.63 5.78 -17.79
N ASP A 276 -11.93 5.51 -17.68
CA ASP A 276 -12.85 6.45 -17.04
C ASP A 276 -12.59 6.58 -15.52
N ILE A 277 -12.23 5.48 -14.87
CA ILE A 277 -12.15 5.38 -13.39
C ILE A 277 -10.77 5.76 -12.84
N PHE A 278 -9.70 5.27 -13.46
CA PHE A 278 -8.35 5.37 -12.92
C PHE A 278 -7.64 6.62 -13.46
N SER A 279 -6.80 7.24 -12.63
CA SER A 279 -6.04 8.45 -12.93
C SER A 279 -4.58 8.13 -13.30
N ALA A 280 -4.00 7.09 -12.71
CA ALA A 280 -2.60 6.72 -12.90
C ALA A 280 -2.36 5.21 -13.00
N LEU A 281 -1.25 4.85 -13.65
CA LEU A 281 -0.63 3.53 -13.59
C LEU A 281 0.77 3.64 -12.96
N ILE A 282 1.07 2.75 -12.03
CA ILE A 282 2.40 2.61 -11.43
C ILE A 282 2.95 1.27 -11.87
N ILE A 283 4.06 1.29 -12.61
CA ILE A 283 4.67 0.10 -13.21
C ILE A 283 6.07 -0.06 -12.63
N SER A 284 6.40 -1.25 -12.14
CA SER A 284 7.74 -1.54 -11.65
C SER A 284 8.18 -2.93 -12.07
N ALA A 285 9.50 -3.09 -12.20
CA ALA A 285 10.15 -4.35 -12.53
C ALA A 285 11.41 -4.49 -11.67
N PRO A 286 11.88 -5.73 -11.42
CA PRO A 286 13.19 -5.95 -10.84
C PRO A 286 14.23 -5.13 -11.59
N SER A 287 15.00 -4.33 -10.85
CA SER A 287 16.17 -3.68 -11.42
C SER A 287 17.03 -4.78 -12.02
N ARG A 288 17.21 -4.77 -13.34
CA ARG A 288 18.24 -5.61 -13.95
C ARG A 288 19.52 -5.15 -13.31
N GLU A 289 20.08 -5.94 -12.40
CA GLU A 289 21.43 -5.71 -11.94
C GLU A 289 22.25 -5.56 -13.22
N ILE A 290 22.75 -4.34 -13.46
CA ILE A 290 23.81 -4.14 -14.42
C ILE A 290 24.95 -4.87 -13.75
N SER A 291 25.09 -6.17 -14.05
CA SER A 291 26.19 -6.96 -13.59
C SER A 291 27.41 -6.26 -14.16
N ASN A 292 28.05 -5.44 -13.32
CA ASN A 292 29.41 -4.97 -13.53
C ASN A 292 30.28 -6.21 -13.37
N SER A 293 30.17 -7.13 -14.33
CA SER A 293 31.14 -8.20 -14.53
C SER A 293 32.43 -7.47 -14.82
N LYS A 294 33.24 -7.37 -13.75
CA LYS A 294 34.61 -6.90 -13.74
C LYS A 294 35.25 -7.26 -15.08
N LYS A 295 35.55 -6.24 -15.89
CA LYS A 295 36.60 -6.36 -16.90
C LYS A 295 37.85 -6.78 -16.11
N LYS A 296 38.16 -8.07 -16.13
CA LYS A 296 39.49 -8.58 -15.84
C LYS A 296 40.33 -8.42 -17.10
#